data_AF-A0A4Q2XF68-F1
#
_entry.id   AF-A0A4Q2XF68-F1
#
_cell.length_a   1.000
_cell.length_b   1.000
_cell.length_c   1.000
_cell.angle_alpha   90.00
_cell.angle_beta   90.00
_cell.angle_gamma   90.00
#
_symmetry.space_group_name_H-M   'P 1'
#
loop_
_entity.id
_entity.type
_entity.pdbx_description
1 polymer ?
#
loop_
_entity_poly.entity_id
_entity_poly.type
_entity_poly.pdbx_seq_one_letter_code
_entity_poly.pdbx_strand_id
1 'polypeptide(L)'
;MKASLSLLMPAAAGFLAGWLVMSAFRGDPQPAASGNNRAPGRRHGETLRPWLDPKIGASDRMARFIDHTAELTATEWPDFFKSLRNAPEWSRLAANQWARQDPSGFWSYLRGEHDPDLLAGLGADLVMTWAEMDPDAAMDAAIEVTDKTAGEALRTKLVDSVLERDLSKGLELAARAGDFNNFSTGERKWIDRDPGAAVRGLATLPEFCDYHAFLGVALRVWAKQDPDAALAWMKTDSKGSMDTPRGLSMLSSAFSEVARTDSRLALEAARSLES
;
A
#
# COMPACT_ATOMS: atom_id res chain seq x y z
N MET A 1 11.74 29.58 43.90
CA MET A 1 11.05 29.24 45.16
C MET A 1 9.82 28.40 44.81
N LYS A 2 9.76 27.15 45.33
CA LYS A 2 8.66 26.14 45.32
C LYS A 2 8.28 25.54 43.94
N ALA A 3 8.49 24.26 43.58
CA ALA A 3 8.17 22.93 44.19
C ALA A 3 6.64 22.71 44.31
N SER A 4 5.94 21.64 43.91
CA SER A 4 6.25 20.24 43.51
C SER A 4 4.99 19.52 42.93
N LEU A 5 5.21 18.43 42.18
CA LEU A 5 4.51 17.11 42.12
C LEU A 5 3.00 16.91 41.78
N SER A 6 2.80 16.05 40.75
CA SER A 6 2.01 14.78 40.74
C SER A 6 0.62 14.65 40.08
N LEU A 7 0.59 13.71 39.12
CA LEU A 7 -0.41 12.67 38.76
C LEU A 7 -1.90 13.00 38.68
N LEU A 8 -2.52 12.72 37.51
CA LEU A 8 -3.55 11.66 37.36
C LEU A 8 -3.87 11.40 35.87
N MET A 9 -3.74 10.13 35.44
CA MET A 9 -4.37 9.54 34.24
C MET A 9 -5.83 9.12 34.54
N PRO A 10 -6.69 8.93 33.52
CA PRO A 10 -7.05 7.57 33.04
C PRO A 10 -7.10 7.50 31.49
N ALA A 11 -6.64 6.46 30.79
CA ALA A 11 -7.07 5.05 30.65
C ALA A 11 -8.30 4.82 29.73
N ALA A 12 -8.05 4.26 28.53
CA ALA A 12 -8.89 3.34 27.72
C ALA A 12 -8.03 2.87 26.51
N ALA A 13 -7.49 1.64 26.43
CA ALA A 13 -8.10 0.34 26.10
C ALA A 13 -8.82 0.35 24.73
N GLY A 14 -8.60 -0.50 23.73
CA GLY A 14 -7.77 -1.70 23.43
C GLY A 14 -7.80 -1.85 21.89
N PHE A 15 -6.97 -2.61 21.18
CA PHE A 15 -6.81 -4.07 21.20
C PHE A 15 -5.55 -4.40 20.36
N LEU A 16 -4.66 -5.22 20.92
CA LEU A 16 -3.57 -5.91 20.22
C LEU A 16 -3.87 -7.41 20.31
N ALA A 17 -3.75 -8.13 19.21
CA ALA A 17 -3.66 -9.59 19.23
C ALA A 17 -2.65 -10.05 18.18
N GLY A 18 -1.37 -10.08 18.56
CA GLY A 18 -0.35 -10.88 17.91
C GLY A 18 -0.39 -12.30 18.47
N TRP A 19 -0.35 -13.31 17.59
CA TRP A 19 -0.20 -14.70 17.99
C TRP A 19 1.22 -15.18 17.68
N LEU A 20 1.89 -15.63 18.74
CA LEU A 20 3.22 -16.21 18.76
C LEU A 20 3.04 -17.61 19.37
N VAL A 21 3.30 -18.68 18.63
CA VAL A 21 3.29 -20.06 19.18
C VAL A 21 4.71 -20.62 19.12
N MET A 22 5.28 -20.80 20.31
CA MET A 22 6.54 -21.47 20.57
C MET A 22 6.32 -22.99 20.65
N SER A 23 7.31 -23.73 20.15
CA SER A 23 7.45 -25.18 20.19
C SER A 23 8.01 -25.68 21.53
N ALA A 24 7.54 -26.84 22.01
CA ALA A 24 8.34 -27.74 22.84
C ALA A 24 7.79 -29.19 22.86
N PHE A 25 8.68 -30.12 22.51
CA PHE A 25 8.56 -31.57 22.58
C PHE A 25 8.66 -32.11 24.02
N ARG A 26 7.96 -33.22 24.31
CA ARG A 26 8.49 -34.55 24.70
C ARG A 26 7.67 -35.23 25.82
N GLY A 27 7.16 -36.43 25.50
CA GLY A 27 6.65 -37.39 26.48
C GLY A 27 5.92 -38.55 25.82
N ASP A 28 6.60 -39.69 25.68
CA ASP A 28 6.08 -41.01 25.27
C ASP A 28 6.79 -42.05 26.17
N PRO A 29 6.37 -43.34 26.30
CA PRO A 29 5.21 -44.04 25.69
C PRO A 29 4.46 -45.02 26.66
N GLN A 30 3.32 -45.60 26.25
CA GLN A 30 2.88 -46.98 26.63
C GLN A 30 1.66 -47.46 25.77
N PRO A 31 1.33 -48.77 25.69
CA PRO A 31 1.27 -49.47 24.40
C PRO A 31 -0.08 -50.08 23.99
N ALA A 32 -0.15 -50.35 22.68
CA ALA A 32 -0.89 -51.42 21.98
C ALA A 32 -2.40 -51.63 22.24
N ALA A 33 -3.19 -51.26 21.23
CA ALA A 33 -4.30 -52.09 20.77
C ALA A 33 -4.31 -52.11 19.24
N SER A 34 -4.09 -53.31 18.68
CA SER A 34 -4.11 -53.58 17.25
C SER A 34 -5.51 -53.39 16.67
N GLY A 35 -5.69 -52.38 15.82
CA GLY A 35 -6.88 -52.18 15.02
C GLY A 35 -6.45 -51.91 13.58
N ASN A 36 -6.41 -52.98 12.79
CA ASN A 36 -5.99 -52.99 11.40
C ASN A 36 -6.99 -52.18 10.55
N ASN A 37 -6.72 -50.90 10.29
CA ASN A 37 -7.41 -50.11 9.27
C ASN A 37 -6.38 -49.24 8.54
N ARG A 38 -5.63 -49.88 7.65
CA ARG A 38 -4.89 -49.15 6.61
C ARG A 38 -5.90 -48.40 5.76
N ALA A 39 -5.90 -47.07 5.86
CA ALA A 39 -6.55 -46.21 4.89
C ALA A 39 -6.10 -46.62 3.48
N PRO A 40 -7.02 -46.84 2.52
CA PRO A 40 -6.61 -47.14 1.16
C PRO A 40 -5.88 -45.92 0.61
N GLY A 41 -4.64 -46.14 0.17
CA GLY A 41 -3.81 -45.12 -0.46
C GLY A 41 -4.59 -44.42 -1.56
N ARG A 42 -4.68 -43.09 -1.45
CA ARG A 42 -5.21 -42.23 -2.51
C ARG A 42 -4.31 -42.40 -3.73
N ARG A 43 -4.81 -43.17 -4.71
CA ARG A 43 -4.16 -43.32 -6.01
C ARG A 43 -3.97 -41.92 -6.60
N HIS A 44 -2.73 -41.61 -6.95
CA HIS A 44 -2.37 -40.43 -7.71
C HIS A 44 -2.86 -40.63 -9.15
N GLY A 45 -3.97 -39.98 -9.48
CA GLY A 45 -4.56 -40.00 -10.82
C GLY A 45 -6.08 -40.17 -10.76
N GLU A 46 -6.82 -39.33 -11.52
CA GLU A 46 -8.23 -39.52 -11.89
C GLU A 46 -9.36 -38.96 -10.99
N THR A 47 -9.16 -37.82 -10.36
CA THR A 47 -10.23 -36.80 -10.39
C THR A 47 -9.59 -35.48 -10.72
N LEU A 48 -9.89 -34.92 -11.90
CA LEU A 48 -9.90 -33.46 -12.02
C LEU A 48 -10.64 -32.98 -10.78
N ARG A 49 -10.00 -32.15 -9.97
CA ARG A 49 -10.63 -31.59 -8.75
C ARG A 49 -12.04 -31.13 -9.14
N PRO A 50 -13.10 -31.31 -8.33
CA PRO A 50 -14.48 -31.11 -8.78
C PRO A 50 -14.76 -29.79 -9.52
N TRP A 51 -14.03 -28.72 -9.21
CA TRP A 51 -14.10 -27.42 -9.90
C TRP A 51 -13.39 -27.35 -11.28
N LEU A 52 -12.64 -28.37 -11.67
CA LEU A 52 -12.01 -28.52 -13.00
C LEU A 52 -12.78 -29.49 -13.91
N ASP A 53 -13.90 -30.07 -13.47
CA ASP A 53 -14.69 -31.00 -14.30
C ASP A 53 -15.40 -30.23 -15.43
N PRO A 54 -15.01 -30.40 -16.70
CA PRO A 54 -15.59 -29.66 -17.82
C PRO A 54 -17.10 -29.90 -18.00
N LYS A 55 -17.66 -30.98 -17.42
CA LYS A 55 -19.09 -31.29 -17.46
C LYS A 55 -19.95 -30.40 -16.56
N ILE A 56 -19.33 -29.76 -15.56
CA ILE A 56 -20.00 -28.79 -14.69
C ILE A 56 -20.02 -27.42 -15.39
N GLY A 57 -21.12 -26.66 -15.29
CA GLY A 57 -21.22 -25.33 -15.88
C GLY A 57 -20.10 -24.39 -15.40
N ALA A 58 -19.66 -23.46 -16.25
CA ALA A 58 -18.52 -22.58 -15.93
C ALA A 58 -18.74 -21.76 -14.64
N SER A 59 -19.96 -21.23 -14.44
CA SER A 59 -20.31 -20.50 -13.21
C SER A 59 -20.27 -21.39 -11.97
N ASP A 60 -20.75 -22.63 -12.06
CA ASP A 60 -20.74 -23.59 -10.95
C ASP A 60 -19.32 -24.05 -10.60
N ARG A 61 -18.46 -24.22 -11.62
CA ARG A 61 -17.03 -24.50 -11.43
C ARG A 61 -16.36 -23.36 -10.66
N MET A 62 -16.62 -22.12 -11.06
CA MET A 62 -16.10 -20.92 -10.43
C MET A 62 -16.54 -20.83 -8.96
N ALA A 63 -17.83 -20.98 -8.68
CA ALA A 63 -18.38 -20.96 -7.32
C ALA A 63 -17.72 -22.02 -6.43
N ARG A 64 -17.67 -23.27 -6.90
CA ARG A 64 -17.02 -24.37 -6.15
C ARG A 64 -15.53 -24.13 -5.90
N PHE A 65 -14.83 -23.50 -6.84
CA PHE A 65 -13.43 -23.14 -6.65
C PHE A 65 -13.28 -22.11 -5.53
N ILE A 66 -14.10 -21.05 -5.58
CA ILE A 66 -14.09 -19.98 -4.57
C ILE A 66 -14.38 -20.58 -3.19
N ASP A 67 -15.44 -21.37 -3.06
CA ASP A 67 -15.81 -22.04 -1.80
C ASP A 67 -14.65 -22.91 -1.27
N HIS A 68 -14.03 -23.71 -2.13
CA HIS A 68 -12.90 -24.53 -1.74
C HIS A 68 -11.70 -23.69 -1.27
N THR A 69 -11.37 -22.62 -2.00
CA THR A 69 -10.24 -21.75 -1.62
C THR A 69 -10.48 -20.97 -0.33
N ALA A 70 -11.74 -20.66 0.00
CA ALA A 70 -12.09 -20.00 1.25
C ALA A 70 -11.85 -20.89 2.50
N GLU A 71 -11.84 -22.21 2.31
CA GLU A 71 -11.59 -23.19 3.38
C GLU A 71 -10.10 -23.52 3.57
N LEU A 72 -9.22 -23.07 2.66
CA LEU A 72 -7.80 -23.38 2.74
C LEU A 72 -7.13 -22.69 3.93
N THR A 73 -6.26 -23.43 4.61
CA THR A 73 -5.38 -22.90 5.66
C THR A 73 -4.06 -22.39 5.09
N ALA A 74 -3.33 -21.55 5.85
CA ALA A 74 -2.01 -21.04 5.48
C ALA A 74 -1.01 -22.15 5.10
N THR A 75 -1.13 -23.33 5.72
CA THR A 75 -0.26 -24.49 5.43
C THR A 75 -0.65 -25.27 4.17
N GLU A 76 -1.91 -25.16 3.72
CA GLU A 76 -2.41 -25.90 2.54
C GLU A 76 -2.24 -25.11 1.24
N TRP A 77 -2.21 -23.78 1.33
CA TRP A 77 -2.09 -22.88 0.19
C TRP A 77 -0.91 -23.16 -0.74
N PRO A 78 0.34 -23.34 -0.27
CA PRO A 78 1.48 -23.57 -1.16
C PRO A 78 1.31 -24.79 -2.07
N ASP A 79 0.91 -25.93 -1.48
CA ASP A 79 0.70 -27.18 -2.23
C ASP A 79 -0.51 -27.06 -3.16
N PHE A 80 -1.58 -26.40 -2.70
CA PHE A 80 -2.75 -26.12 -3.52
C PHE A 80 -2.38 -25.28 -4.74
N PHE A 81 -1.66 -24.18 -4.55
CA PHE A 81 -1.24 -23.27 -5.61
C PHE A 81 -0.34 -23.96 -6.63
N LYS A 82 0.66 -24.70 -6.16
CA LYS A 82 1.58 -25.48 -7.01
C LYS A 82 0.88 -26.51 -7.89
N SER A 83 -0.21 -27.10 -7.39
CA SER A 83 -1.02 -28.04 -8.18
C SER A 83 -1.72 -27.40 -9.38
N LEU A 84 -1.87 -26.07 -9.39
CA LEU A 84 -2.52 -25.31 -10.46
C LEU A 84 -1.55 -24.86 -11.57
N ARG A 85 -0.24 -25.20 -11.50
CA ARG A 85 0.79 -24.72 -12.45
C ARG A 85 0.46 -24.86 -13.95
N ASN A 86 -0.37 -25.84 -14.31
CA ASN A 86 -0.80 -26.10 -15.70
C ASN A 86 -2.17 -25.51 -16.03
N ALA A 87 -2.70 -24.65 -15.16
CA ALA A 87 -4.04 -24.09 -15.19
C ALA A 87 -3.95 -22.57 -14.89
N PRO A 88 -3.53 -21.73 -15.86
CA PRO A 88 -3.16 -20.34 -15.63
C PRO A 88 -4.33 -19.48 -15.13
N GLU A 89 -5.54 -19.68 -15.66
CA GLU A 89 -6.74 -18.96 -15.21
C GLU A 89 -7.04 -19.22 -13.73
N TRP A 90 -7.00 -20.50 -13.33
CA TRP A 90 -7.22 -20.92 -11.96
C TRP A 90 -6.08 -20.52 -11.02
N SER A 91 -4.84 -20.52 -11.51
CA SER A 91 -3.67 -20.03 -10.75
C SER A 91 -3.82 -18.55 -10.43
N ARG A 92 -4.23 -17.73 -11.40
CA ARG A 92 -4.45 -16.30 -11.18
C ARG A 92 -5.57 -16.04 -10.18
N LEU A 93 -6.65 -16.81 -10.26
CA LEU A 93 -7.74 -16.73 -9.28
C LEU A 93 -7.31 -17.17 -7.88
N ALA A 94 -6.60 -18.30 -7.76
CA ALA A 94 -6.01 -18.73 -6.49
C ALA A 94 -5.09 -17.67 -5.89
N ALA A 95 -4.27 -17.02 -6.72
CA ALA A 95 -3.34 -15.99 -6.28
C ALA A 95 -4.10 -14.81 -5.65
N ASN A 96 -5.21 -14.38 -6.27
CA ASN A 96 -6.03 -13.31 -5.72
C ASN A 96 -6.71 -13.72 -4.40
N GLN A 97 -7.22 -14.96 -4.31
CA GLN A 97 -7.83 -15.46 -3.09
C GLN A 97 -6.82 -15.59 -1.95
N TRP A 98 -5.65 -16.15 -2.23
CA TRP A 98 -4.57 -16.27 -1.25
C TRP A 98 -4.09 -14.89 -0.79
N ALA A 99 -3.88 -13.95 -1.72
CA ALA A 99 -3.50 -12.58 -1.38
C ALA A 99 -4.51 -11.88 -0.45
N ARG A 100 -5.81 -12.19 -0.55
CA ARG A 100 -6.85 -11.64 0.33
C ARG A 100 -6.88 -12.31 1.71
N GLN A 101 -6.57 -13.59 1.79
CA GLN A 101 -6.65 -14.35 3.04
C GLN A 101 -5.36 -14.31 3.86
N ASP A 102 -4.21 -14.41 3.20
CA ASP A 102 -2.87 -14.43 3.80
C ASP A 102 -1.84 -13.83 2.82
N PRO A 103 -1.79 -12.49 2.67
CA PRO A 103 -0.86 -11.83 1.77
C PRO A 103 0.61 -12.08 2.17
N SER A 104 0.92 -12.17 3.46
CA SER A 104 2.27 -12.44 3.97
C SER A 104 2.76 -13.84 3.63
N GLY A 105 1.90 -14.84 3.75
CA GLY A 105 2.22 -16.21 3.35
C GLY A 105 2.39 -16.33 1.84
N PHE A 106 1.54 -15.65 1.06
CA PHE A 106 1.69 -15.65 -0.39
C PHE A 106 2.96 -14.92 -0.85
N TRP A 107 3.31 -13.80 -0.21
CA TRP A 107 4.59 -13.11 -0.45
C TRP A 107 5.78 -14.03 -0.18
N SER A 108 5.77 -14.70 0.98
CA SER A 108 6.81 -15.65 1.38
C SER A 108 6.95 -16.79 0.38
N TYR A 109 5.83 -17.31 -0.14
CA TYR A 109 5.81 -18.32 -1.19
C TYR A 109 6.46 -17.82 -2.49
N LEU A 110 6.02 -16.67 -3.02
CA LEU A 110 6.55 -16.10 -4.26
C LEU A 110 8.07 -15.87 -4.18
N ARG A 111 8.55 -15.38 -3.03
CA ARG A 111 9.98 -15.19 -2.76
C ARG A 111 10.75 -16.51 -2.68
N GLY A 112 10.15 -17.55 -2.08
CA GLY A 112 10.75 -18.87 -1.92
C GLY A 112 10.88 -19.65 -3.23
N GLU A 113 10.05 -19.38 -4.24
CA GLU A 113 10.17 -20.01 -5.56
C GLU A 113 11.39 -19.52 -6.36
N HIS A 114 11.98 -18.38 -5.97
CA HIS A 114 13.12 -17.76 -6.67
C HIS A 114 12.90 -17.59 -8.18
N ASP A 115 11.65 -17.35 -8.59
CA ASP A 115 11.22 -17.15 -9.98
C ASP A 115 10.87 -15.66 -10.21
N PRO A 116 11.72 -14.90 -10.92
CA PRO A 116 11.49 -13.49 -11.19
C PRO A 116 10.23 -13.21 -12.01
N ASP A 117 9.87 -14.10 -12.95
CA ASP A 117 8.70 -13.91 -13.81
C ASP A 117 7.41 -14.12 -13.01
N LEU A 118 7.41 -15.13 -12.13
CA LEU A 118 6.32 -15.37 -11.19
C LEU A 118 6.12 -14.19 -10.24
N LEU A 119 7.21 -13.65 -9.68
CA LEU A 119 7.17 -12.49 -8.79
C LEU A 119 6.67 -11.25 -9.54
N ALA A 120 7.15 -10.99 -10.76
CA ALA A 120 6.71 -9.86 -11.56
C ALA A 120 5.21 -9.96 -11.91
N GLY A 121 4.73 -11.16 -12.27
CA GLY A 121 3.35 -11.38 -12.70
C GLY A 121 2.33 -11.39 -11.56
N LEU A 122 2.64 -12.03 -10.43
CA LEU A 122 1.71 -12.20 -9.31
C LEU A 122 1.99 -11.24 -8.14
N GLY A 123 3.24 -10.82 -7.96
CA GLY A 123 3.62 -9.87 -6.92
C GLY A 123 2.92 -8.53 -7.08
N ALA A 124 2.74 -8.04 -8.31
CA ALA A 124 2.02 -6.80 -8.59
C ALA A 124 0.57 -6.83 -8.09
N ASP A 125 -0.16 -7.90 -8.39
CA ASP A 125 -1.54 -8.10 -7.93
C ASP A 125 -1.61 -8.27 -6.41
N LEU A 126 -0.65 -8.99 -5.84
CA LEU A 126 -0.53 -9.19 -4.41
C LEU A 126 -0.30 -7.86 -3.69
N VAL A 127 0.69 -7.05 -4.08
CA VAL A 127 0.97 -5.78 -3.37
C VAL A 127 -0.21 -4.81 -3.46
N MET A 128 -0.94 -4.78 -4.58
CA MET A 128 -2.14 -3.96 -4.68
C MET A 128 -3.24 -4.44 -3.73
N THR A 129 -3.49 -5.76 -3.67
CA THR A 129 -4.49 -6.36 -2.78
C THR A 129 -4.10 -6.20 -1.32
N TRP A 130 -2.83 -6.42 -1.00
CA TRP A 130 -2.29 -6.27 0.34
C TRP A 130 -2.38 -4.82 0.80
N ALA A 131 -2.07 -3.86 -0.07
CA ALA A 131 -2.16 -2.44 0.27
C ALA A 131 -3.58 -1.94 0.57
N GLU A 132 -4.62 -2.65 0.13
CA GLU A 132 -6.00 -2.34 0.53
C GLU A 132 -6.28 -2.68 2.00
N MET A 133 -5.51 -3.62 2.57
CA MET A 133 -5.68 -4.12 3.93
C MET A 133 -4.63 -3.53 4.89
N ASP A 134 -3.37 -3.52 4.45
CA ASP A 134 -2.22 -3.05 5.20
C ASP A 134 -1.16 -2.49 4.23
N PRO A 135 -1.22 -1.19 3.91
CA PRO A 135 -0.27 -0.55 2.99
C PRO A 135 1.15 -0.46 3.55
N ASP A 136 1.33 -0.50 4.87
CA ASP A 136 2.65 -0.45 5.50
C ASP A 136 3.39 -1.77 5.32
N ALA A 137 2.73 -2.88 5.64
CA ALA A 137 3.30 -4.22 5.47
C ALA A 137 3.55 -4.54 3.99
N ALA A 138 2.64 -4.13 3.10
CA ALA A 138 2.85 -4.27 1.66
C ALA A 138 4.08 -3.49 1.16
N MET A 139 4.33 -2.30 1.72
CA MET A 139 5.49 -1.49 1.35
C MET A 139 6.79 -2.08 1.90
N ASP A 140 6.78 -2.57 3.15
CA ASP A 140 7.93 -3.27 3.72
C ASP A 140 8.32 -4.47 2.84
N ALA A 141 7.35 -5.28 2.43
CA ALA A 141 7.57 -6.38 1.50
C ALA A 141 8.15 -5.91 0.16
N ALA A 142 7.60 -4.85 -0.45
CA ALA A 142 8.09 -4.32 -1.73
C ALA A 142 9.52 -3.75 -1.64
N ILE A 143 9.93 -3.20 -0.48
CA ILE A 143 11.29 -2.71 -0.23
C ILE A 143 12.31 -3.86 -0.14
N GLU A 144 11.91 -5.05 0.33
CA GLU A 144 12.78 -6.23 0.39
C GLU A 144 13.15 -6.80 -1.00
N VAL A 145 12.52 -6.33 -2.07
CA VAL A 145 12.90 -6.70 -3.45
C VAL A 145 14.12 -5.90 -3.87
N THR A 146 15.28 -6.57 -3.82
CA THR A 146 16.58 -5.98 -4.17
C THR A 146 16.82 -5.88 -5.67
N ASP A 147 16.09 -6.64 -6.48
CA ASP A 147 16.10 -6.41 -7.93
C ASP A 147 15.50 -5.04 -8.21
N LYS A 148 16.28 -4.18 -8.88
CA LYS A 148 15.91 -2.77 -9.06
C LYS A 148 14.60 -2.62 -9.83
N THR A 149 14.48 -3.27 -10.98
CA THR A 149 13.34 -3.11 -11.88
C THR A 149 12.07 -3.68 -11.26
N ALA A 150 12.13 -4.89 -10.70
CA ALA A 150 10.97 -5.51 -10.07
C ALA A 150 10.54 -4.76 -8.81
N GLY A 151 11.51 -4.35 -7.96
CA GLY A 151 11.23 -3.59 -6.75
C GLY A 151 10.57 -2.24 -7.05
N GLU A 152 11.12 -1.49 -8.01
CA GLU A 152 10.56 -0.21 -8.47
C GLU A 152 9.13 -0.40 -8.99
N ALA A 153 8.88 -1.43 -9.80
CA ALA A 153 7.56 -1.72 -10.35
C ALA A 153 6.51 -2.04 -9.26
N LEU A 154 6.90 -2.82 -8.23
CA LEU A 154 6.00 -3.17 -7.12
C LEU A 154 5.70 -1.97 -6.23
N ARG A 155 6.74 -1.22 -5.81
CA ARG A 155 6.58 0.00 -5.04
C ARG A 155 5.73 1.02 -5.79
N THR A 156 5.93 1.14 -7.10
CA THR A 156 5.15 2.06 -7.93
C THR A 156 3.67 1.73 -7.91
N LYS A 157 3.32 0.47 -8.21
CA LYS A 157 1.92 0.02 -8.22
C LYS A 157 1.23 0.16 -6.87
N LEU A 158 1.97 -0.12 -5.80
CA LEU A 158 1.47 -0.01 -4.44
C LEU A 158 1.15 1.45 -4.11
N VAL A 159 2.12 2.35 -4.29
CA VAL A 159 1.97 3.78 -4.01
C VAL A 159 0.82 4.37 -4.83
N ASP A 160 0.73 4.04 -6.12
CA ASP A 160 -0.35 4.51 -6.98
C ASP A 160 -1.73 4.06 -6.47
N SER A 161 -1.88 2.77 -6.13
CA SER A 161 -3.14 2.23 -5.60
C SER A 161 -3.59 2.91 -4.31
N VAL A 162 -2.64 3.25 -3.43
CA VAL A 162 -2.92 3.96 -2.18
C VAL A 162 -3.24 5.43 -2.47
N LEU A 163 -2.47 6.09 -3.33
CA LEU A 163 -2.68 7.50 -3.69
C LEU A 163 -4.05 7.75 -4.32
N GLU A 164 -4.65 6.79 -5.03
CA GLU A 164 -6.00 6.97 -5.57
C GLU A 164 -7.07 7.19 -4.50
N ARG A 165 -6.86 6.68 -3.28
CA ARG A 165 -7.85 6.67 -2.20
C ARG A 165 -7.42 7.49 -0.98
N ASP A 166 -6.12 7.57 -0.70
CA ASP A 166 -5.54 8.25 0.45
C ASP A 166 -4.24 8.98 0.03
N LEU A 167 -4.34 10.29 -0.16
CA LEU A 167 -3.20 11.14 -0.51
C LEU A 167 -2.12 11.09 0.57
N SER A 168 -2.49 11.25 1.83
CA SER A 168 -1.52 11.40 2.91
C SER A 168 -0.72 10.11 3.08
N LYS A 169 -1.41 8.97 3.10
CA LYS A 169 -0.74 7.68 3.22
C LYS A 169 0.09 7.36 1.98
N GLY A 170 -0.44 7.63 0.78
CA GLY A 170 0.30 7.39 -0.46
C GLY A 170 1.60 8.20 -0.55
N LEU A 171 1.58 9.47 -0.12
CA LEU A 171 2.77 10.32 -0.07
C LEU A 171 3.78 9.85 0.99
N GLU A 172 3.31 9.39 2.15
CA GLU A 172 4.19 8.76 3.17
C GLU A 172 4.94 7.54 2.61
N LEU A 173 4.22 6.67 1.89
CA LEU A 173 4.80 5.47 1.27
C LEU A 173 5.76 5.82 0.13
N ALA A 174 5.42 6.82 -0.69
CA ALA A 174 6.33 7.36 -1.70
C ALA A 174 7.67 7.82 -1.10
N ALA A 175 7.64 8.52 0.04
CA ALA A 175 8.85 8.96 0.73
C ALA A 175 9.71 7.78 1.22
N ARG A 176 9.07 6.67 1.65
CA ARG A 176 9.77 5.45 2.09
C ARG A 176 10.42 4.67 0.94
N ALA A 177 9.81 4.68 -0.24
CA ALA A 177 10.33 3.95 -1.40
C ALA A 177 11.72 4.44 -1.82
N GLY A 178 12.00 5.75 -1.69
CA GLY A 178 13.31 6.37 -1.91
C GLY A 178 13.78 6.43 -3.37
N ASP A 179 13.37 5.45 -4.19
CA ASP A 179 13.56 5.41 -5.65
C ASP A 179 12.28 5.72 -6.43
N PHE A 180 11.18 5.95 -5.72
CA PHE A 180 9.94 6.34 -6.34
C PHE A 180 10.09 7.78 -6.89
N ASN A 181 10.27 7.85 -8.20
CA ASN A 181 10.56 9.08 -8.93
C ASN A 181 9.50 9.38 -10.02
N ASN A 182 8.37 8.68 -10.02
CA ASN A 182 7.40 8.76 -11.11
C ASN A 182 6.11 9.48 -10.72
N PHE A 183 5.81 10.59 -11.37
CA PHE A 183 4.51 11.24 -11.22
C PHE A 183 3.41 10.38 -11.82
N SER A 184 2.50 9.86 -11.01
CA SER A 184 1.41 9.04 -11.50
C SER A 184 0.14 9.86 -11.74
N THR A 185 -0.97 9.16 -11.94
CA THR A 185 -2.27 9.78 -12.18
C THR A 185 -2.98 10.16 -10.87
N GLY A 186 -2.60 9.57 -9.74
CA GLY A 186 -3.26 9.77 -8.46
C GLY A 186 -3.08 11.20 -7.93
N GLU A 187 -1.87 11.72 -7.97
CA GLU A 187 -1.51 13.04 -7.45
C GLU A 187 -2.14 14.15 -8.28
N ARG A 188 -2.24 13.97 -9.60
CA ARG A 188 -2.96 14.91 -10.48
C ARG A 188 -4.43 15.02 -10.10
N LYS A 189 -5.10 13.89 -9.83
CA LYS A 189 -6.51 13.89 -9.39
C LYS A 189 -6.68 14.67 -8.09
N TRP A 190 -5.74 14.54 -7.15
CA TRP A 190 -5.79 15.30 -5.90
C TRP A 190 -5.50 16.79 -6.10
N ILE A 191 -4.53 17.15 -6.95
CA ILE A 191 -4.27 18.55 -7.29
C ILE A 191 -5.51 19.22 -7.89
N ASP A 192 -6.25 18.52 -8.75
CA ASP A 192 -7.44 19.07 -9.37
C ASP A 192 -8.64 19.14 -8.40
N ARG A 193 -8.79 18.13 -7.53
CA ARG A 193 -9.93 18.00 -6.59
C ARG A 193 -9.79 18.83 -5.31
N ASP A 194 -8.61 18.79 -4.70
CA ASP A 194 -8.28 19.49 -3.45
C ASP A 194 -6.80 19.93 -3.49
N PRO A 195 -6.50 21.01 -4.21
CA PRO A 195 -5.13 21.49 -4.36
C PRO A 195 -4.51 21.92 -3.01
N GLY A 196 -5.33 22.29 -2.02
CA GLY A 196 -4.84 22.62 -0.68
C GLY A 196 -4.33 21.40 0.08
N ALA A 197 -5.07 20.29 0.05
CA ALA A 197 -4.60 19.03 0.59
C ALA A 197 -3.35 18.53 -0.15
N ALA A 198 -3.33 18.65 -1.49
CA ALA A 198 -2.16 18.31 -2.30
C ALA A 198 -0.92 19.11 -1.89
N VAL A 199 -1.03 20.44 -1.75
CA VAL A 199 0.08 21.29 -1.30
C VAL A 199 0.57 20.90 0.09
N ARG A 200 -0.34 20.74 1.05
CA ARG A 200 0.04 20.39 2.43
C ARG A 200 0.73 19.03 2.49
N GLY A 201 0.21 18.02 1.80
CA GLY A 201 0.83 16.69 1.74
C GLY A 201 2.17 16.69 1.02
N LEU A 202 2.27 17.35 -0.14
CA LEU A 202 3.54 17.42 -0.89
C LEU A 202 4.61 18.20 -0.13
N ALA A 203 4.22 19.19 0.68
CA ALA A 203 5.14 19.97 1.51
C ALA A 203 5.73 19.18 2.70
N THR A 204 5.16 18.02 3.08
CA THR A 204 5.75 17.16 4.11
C THR A 204 6.81 16.19 3.56
N LEU A 205 6.97 16.13 2.24
CA LEU A 205 7.91 15.22 1.62
C LEU A 205 9.35 15.76 1.72
N PRO A 206 10.35 14.88 1.89
CA PRO A 206 11.75 15.27 1.78
C PRO A 206 12.05 15.92 0.42
N GLU A 207 12.96 16.90 0.38
CA GLU A 207 13.31 17.61 -0.86
C GLU A 207 13.88 16.71 -1.96
N PHE A 208 14.48 15.58 -1.59
CA PHE A 208 15.01 14.59 -2.54
C PHE A 208 13.92 13.79 -3.24
N CYS A 209 12.68 13.79 -2.73
CA CYS A 209 11.57 13.16 -3.41
C CYS A 209 11.21 14.01 -4.64
N ASP A 210 11.21 13.40 -5.82
CA ASP A 210 10.83 14.08 -7.07
C ASP A 210 9.43 14.69 -7.02
N TYR A 211 8.59 14.20 -6.10
CA TYR A 211 7.29 14.75 -5.80
C TYR A 211 7.28 16.21 -5.36
N HIS A 212 8.36 16.69 -4.75
CA HIS A 212 8.49 18.07 -4.35
C HIS A 212 8.41 19.01 -5.57
N ALA A 213 8.73 18.52 -6.79
CA ALA A 213 8.52 19.28 -8.03
C ALA A 213 7.05 19.65 -8.29
N PHE A 214 6.11 18.83 -7.84
CA PHE A 214 4.67 19.05 -8.04
C PHE A 214 4.06 20.01 -7.03
N LEU A 215 4.76 20.30 -5.94
CA LEU A 215 4.32 21.28 -4.97
C LEU A 215 4.04 22.64 -5.62
N GLY A 216 4.92 23.09 -6.52
CA GLY A 216 4.71 24.32 -7.29
C GLY A 216 3.54 24.24 -8.28
N VAL A 217 3.22 23.05 -8.81
CA VAL A 217 2.04 22.86 -9.68
C VAL A 217 0.77 22.94 -8.84
N ALA A 218 0.70 22.18 -7.75
CA ALA A 218 -0.41 22.15 -6.81
C ALA A 218 -0.70 23.54 -6.25
N LEU A 219 0.35 24.28 -5.87
CA LEU A 219 0.23 25.62 -5.32
C LEU A 219 -0.30 26.64 -6.33
N ARG A 220 0.09 26.55 -7.60
CA ARG A 220 -0.51 27.40 -8.66
C ARG A 220 -1.98 27.05 -8.89
N VAL A 221 -2.34 25.77 -8.90
CA VAL A 221 -3.75 25.35 -9.03
C VAL A 221 -4.55 25.86 -7.83
N TRP A 222 -4.00 25.75 -6.61
CA TRP A 222 -4.63 26.29 -5.42
C TRP A 222 -4.83 27.80 -5.51
N ALA A 223 -3.78 28.56 -5.86
CA ALA A 223 -3.83 30.01 -6.03
C ALA A 223 -4.87 30.47 -7.06
N LYS A 224 -5.15 29.64 -8.06
CA LYS A 224 -6.18 29.91 -9.07
C LYS A 224 -7.60 29.59 -8.57
N GLN A 225 -7.77 28.51 -7.82
CA GLN A 225 -9.07 28.04 -7.35
C GLN A 225 -9.54 28.76 -6.08
N ASP A 226 -8.63 29.01 -5.14
CA ASP A 226 -8.85 29.64 -3.85
C ASP A 226 -7.63 30.51 -3.47
N PRO A 227 -7.55 31.73 -4.05
CA PRO A 227 -6.41 32.62 -3.85
C PRO A 227 -6.22 33.06 -2.40
N ASP A 228 -7.31 33.22 -1.64
CA ASP A 228 -7.28 33.60 -0.22
C ASP A 228 -6.60 32.50 0.63
N ALA A 229 -7.05 31.26 0.49
CA ALA A 229 -6.48 30.14 1.26
C ALA A 229 -5.03 29.84 0.84
N ALA A 230 -4.73 29.92 -0.46
CA ALA A 230 -3.36 29.75 -0.95
C ALA A 230 -2.42 30.82 -0.39
N LEU A 231 -2.85 32.10 -0.35
CA LEU A 231 -2.08 33.18 0.28
C LEU A 231 -1.88 32.98 1.77
N ALA A 232 -2.92 32.52 2.48
CA ALA A 232 -2.80 32.23 3.90
C ALA A 232 -1.70 31.18 4.15
N TRP A 233 -1.74 30.06 3.42
CA TRP A 233 -0.72 29.01 3.52
C TRP A 233 0.68 29.52 3.16
N MET A 234 0.83 30.30 2.09
CA MET A 234 2.12 30.91 1.70
C MET A 234 2.70 31.86 2.75
N LYS A 235 1.88 32.43 3.64
CA LYS A 235 2.36 33.31 4.72
C LYS A 235 2.75 32.55 5.98
N THR A 236 2.00 31.51 6.32
CA THR A 236 2.10 30.85 7.63
C THR A 236 2.84 29.52 7.59
N ASP A 237 2.57 28.71 6.58
CA ASP A 237 2.85 27.27 6.60
C ASP A 237 3.95 26.85 5.60
N SER A 238 4.35 27.74 4.70
CA SER A 238 5.42 27.48 3.73
C SER A 238 6.84 27.53 4.32
N LYS A 239 6.97 27.96 5.58
CA LYS A 239 8.27 28.13 6.25
C LYS A 239 8.97 26.79 6.39
N GLY A 240 10.28 26.73 6.12
CA GLY A 240 11.07 25.49 6.12
C GLY A 240 11.13 24.80 4.75
N SER A 241 9.99 24.34 4.20
CA SER A 241 9.98 23.63 2.90
C SER A 241 10.16 24.54 1.69
N MET A 242 9.86 25.85 1.82
CA MET A 242 10.01 26.82 0.74
C MET A 242 11.18 27.80 0.91
N ASP A 243 12.01 27.64 1.95
CA ASP A 243 13.16 28.51 2.25
C ASP A 243 14.40 28.19 1.39
N THR A 244 14.17 27.68 0.18
CA THR A 244 15.19 27.41 -0.84
C THR A 244 14.94 28.30 -2.06
N PRO A 245 15.96 28.56 -2.91
CA PRO A 245 15.76 29.32 -4.15
C PRO A 245 14.65 28.72 -5.04
N ARG A 246 14.53 27.39 -5.04
CA ARG A 246 13.47 26.67 -5.75
C ARG A 246 12.11 26.93 -5.13
N GLY A 247 12.00 26.83 -3.80
CA GLY A 247 10.75 27.12 -3.07
C GLY A 247 10.27 28.55 -3.26
N LEU A 248 11.17 29.53 -3.16
CA LEU A 248 10.87 30.94 -3.42
C LEU A 248 10.36 31.17 -4.86
N SER A 249 10.90 30.47 -5.85
CA SER A 249 10.40 30.52 -7.24
C SER A 249 8.98 29.95 -7.35
N MET A 250 8.65 28.89 -6.61
CA MET A 250 7.30 28.33 -6.55
C MET A 250 6.32 29.31 -5.90
N LEU A 251 6.70 29.90 -4.76
CA LEU A 251 5.91 30.93 -4.06
C LEU A 251 5.67 32.16 -4.95
N SER A 252 6.70 32.65 -5.63
CA SER A 252 6.58 33.78 -6.56
C SER A 252 5.64 33.47 -7.73
N SER A 253 5.73 32.27 -8.29
CA SER A 253 4.83 31.83 -9.37
C SER A 253 3.38 31.74 -8.90
N ALA A 254 3.14 31.23 -7.70
CA ALA A 254 1.81 31.16 -7.11
C ALA A 254 1.25 32.54 -6.76
N PHE A 255 2.06 33.43 -6.19
CA PHE A 255 1.68 34.81 -5.93
C PHE A 255 1.33 35.57 -7.21
N SER A 256 2.05 35.32 -8.30
CA SER A 256 1.74 35.86 -9.62
C SER A 256 0.38 35.36 -10.13
N GLU A 257 0.07 34.08 -9.88
CA GLU A 257 -1.24 33.51 -10.21
C GLU A 257 -2.38 34.08 -9.36
N VAL A 258 -2.12 34.36 -8.08
CA VAL A 258 -3.03 35.13 -7.21
C VAL A 258 -3.25 36.51 -7.79
N ALA A 259 -2.20 37.28 -8.12
CA ALA A 259 -2.33 38.63 -8.67
C ALA A 259 -3.11 38.66 -10.00
N ARG A 260 -2.99 37.59 -10.80
CA ARG A 260 -3.75 37.42 -12.04
C ARG A 260 -5.24 37.14 -11.78
N THR A 261 -5.56 36.46 -10.68
CA THR A 261 -6.92 36.03 -10.31
C THR A 261 -7.65 37.11 -9.50
N ASP A 262 -6.99 37.65 -8.47
CA ASP A 262 -7.43 38.77 -7.65
C ASP A 262 -6.23 39.71 -7.35
N SER A 263 -6.13 40.77 -8.15
CA SER A 263 -5.06 41.76 -8.02
C SER A 263 -5.17 42.61 -6.76
N ARG A 264 -6.38 42.84 -6.23
CA ARG A 264 -6.59 43.61 -5.01
C ARG A 264 -6.07 42.83 -3.81
N LEU A 265 -6.43 41.56 -3.72
CA LEU A 265 -5.97 40.66 -2.67
C LEU A 265 -4.44 40.53 -2.68
N ALA A 266 -3.83 40.40 -3.86
CA ALA A 266 -2.37 40.38 -3.98
C ALA A 266 -1.72 41.68 -3.50
N LEU A 267 -2.28 42.85 -3.81
CA LEU A 267 -1.78 44.15 -3.34
C LEU A 267 -1.91 44.32 -1.83
N GLU A 268 -3.02 43.89 -1.23
CA GLU A 268 -3.21 43.89 0.22
C GLU A 268 -2.19 42.97 0.91
N ALA A 269 -1.97 41.78 0.34
CA ALA A 269 -0.95 40.86 0.83
C ALA A 269 0.47 41.44 0.73
N ALA A 270 0.83 42.07 -0.39
CA ALA A 270 2.14 42.71 -0.56
C ALA A 270 2.38 43.82 0.47
N ARG A 271 1.40 44.69 0.70
CA ARG A 271 1.49 45.76 1.71
C ARG A 271 1.69 45.23 3.13
N SER A 272 1.05 44.10 3.46
CA SER A 272 1.20 43.46 4.77
C SER A 272 2.58 42.87 5.04
N LEU A 273 3.41 42.70 3.99
CA LEU A 273 4.79 42.21 4.12
C LEU A 273 5.81 43.34 4.31
N GLU A 274 5.45 44.58 3.95
CA GLU A 274 6.31 45.76 4.08
C GLU A 274 6.17 46.47 5.44
N SER A 275 5.10 46.19 6.19
CA SER A 275 4.79 46.75 7.50
C SER A 275 5.36 45.93 8.65
#